data_AF-A0A7V5C9C7-F1
#
_entry.id   AF-A0A7V5C9C7-F1
#
_cell.length_a   1.000
_cell.length_b   1.000
_cell.length_c   1.000
_cell.angle_alpha   90.00
_cell.angle_beta   90.00
_cell.angle_gamma   90.00
#
_symmetry.space_group_name_H-M   'P 1'
#
loop_
_entity.id
_entity.type
_entity.pdbx_description
1 polymer ?
#
loop_
_entity_poly.entity_id
_entity_poly.type
_entity_poly.pdbx_seq_one_letter_code
_entity_poly.pdbx_strand_id
1 'polypeptide(L)' 'NTDGEVGLDVVNSMNSENRFMMASIDDEDDVVLTMDVLTGEYGLSQNYFRKLLNVFVDLSAEFEDKVGWVSD' A
#
# COMPACT_ATOMS: atom_id res chain seq x y z
N ASN A 1 -14.42 -7.16 17.46
CA ASN A 1 -13.46 -7.43 18.56
C ASN A 1 -12.32 -8.34 18.09
N THR A 2 -11.86 -8.10 16.86
CA THR A 2 -10.68 -8.69 16.22
C THR A 2 -9.92 -7.60 15.45
N ASP A 3 -10.20 -6.34 15.74
CA ASP A 3 -10.08 -5.27 14.75
C ASP A 3 -8.74 -4.50 14.84
N GLY A 4 -7.92 -4.76 15.87
CA GLY A 4 -6.60 -4.13 16.03
C GLY A 4 -5.40 -5.06 15.82
N GLU A 5 -5.50 -6.32 16.27
CA GLU A 5 -4.38 -7.26 16.24
C GLU A 5 -4.17 -7.84 14.83
N VAL A 6 -5.27 -8.17 14.12
CA VAL A 6 -5.23 -8.62 12.73
C VAL A 6 -4.75 -7.51 11.79
N GLY A 7 -5.15 -6.26 12.04
CA GLY A 7 -4.72 -5.11 11.23
C GLY A 7 -3.21 -4.86 11.32
N LEU A 8 -2.66 -4.85 12.54
CA LEU A 8 -1.23 -4.58 12.75
C LEU A 8 -0.32 -5.71 12.23
N ASP A 9 -0.73 -6.97 12.40
CA ASP A 9 0.04 -8.11 11.89
C ASP A 9 0.10 -8.12 10.35
N VAL A 10 -1.02 -7.79 9.69
CA VAL A 10 -1.07 -7.70 8.22
C VAL A 10 -0.22 -6.54 7.71
N VAL A 11 -0.29 -5.37 8.36
CA VAL A 11 0.56 -4.20 8.04
C VAL A 11 2.04 -4.58 8.16
N ASN A 12 2.43 -5.26 9.24
CA ASN A 12 3.82 -5.70 9.44
C ASN A 12 4.26 -6.74 8.40
N SER A 13 3.41 -7.72 8.08
CA SER A 13 3.70 -8.73 7.04
C SER A 13 3.94 -8.05 5.69
N MET A 14 3.05 -7.14 5.30
CA MET A 14 3.14 -6.41 4.03
C MET A 14 4.40 -5.56 3.93
N ASN A 15 4.75 -4.83 4.99
CA ASN A 15 5.99 -4.04 5.02
C ASN A 15 7.26 -4.92 4.98
N SER A 16 7.17 -6.18 5.42
CA SER A 16 8.29 -7.14 5.34
C SER A 16 8.43 -7.80 3.97
N GLU A 17 7.31 -8.01 3.28
CA GLU A 17 7.24 -8.69 1.98
C GLU A 17 7.42 -7.71 0.81
N ASN A 18 7.00 -6.46 0.97
CA ASN A 18 6.97 -5.47 -0.09
C ASN A 18 8.05 -4.40 0.07
N ARG A 19 8.72 -4.07 -1.04
CA ARG A 19 9.78 -3.04 -1.08
C ARG A 19 9.35 -1.74 -1.75
N PHE A 20 8.18 -1.73 -2.39
CA PHE A 20 7.71 -0.63 -3.21
C PHE A 20 6.53 0.10 -2.59
N MET A 21 5.93 -0.46 -1.55
CA MET A 21 4.80 0.12 -0.84
C MET A 21 4.99 -0.10 0.66
N MET A 22 4.54 0.88 1.43
CA MET A 22 4.48 0.82 2.89
C MET A 22 3.04 1.05 3.35
N ALA A 23 2.60 0.25 4.32
CA ALA A 23 1.34 0.42 5.02
C ALA A 23 1.60 1.00 6.42
N SER A 24 0.72 1.90 6.86
CA SER A 24 0.69 2.45 8.22
C SER A 24 -0.76 2.64 8.68
N ILE A 25 -0.98 2.69 9.99
CA ILE A 25 -2.27 3.07 10.58
C ILE A 25 -2.11 4.51 11.08
N ASP A 26 -3.04 5.39 10.72
CA ASP A 26 -3.04 6.79 11.16
C ASP A 26 -3.76 6.97 12.52
N ASP A 27 -4.00 8.23 12.92
CA ASP A 27 -4.65 8.56 14.19
C ASP A 27 -6.17 8.37 14.18
N GLU A 28 -6.76 8.09 13.01
CA GLU A 28 -8.18 7.77 12.84
C GLU A 28 -8.43 6.25 12.74
N ASP A 29 -7.41 5.43 13.01
CA ASP A 29 -7.39 3.97 12.82
C ASP A 29 -7.56 3.52 11.35
N ASP A 30 -7.32 4.42 10.38
CA ASP A 30 -7.38 4.12 8.97
C ASP A 30 -6.03 3.61 8.44
N VAL A 31 -6.10 2.65 7.49
CA VAL A 31 -4.89 2.15 6.83
C VAL A 31 -4.51 3.04 5.66
N VAL A 32 -3.29 3.58 5.71
CA VAL A 32 -2.70 4.40 4.66
C VAL A 32 -1.62 3.61 3.94
N LEU A 33 -1.76 3.48 2.62
CA LEU A 33 -0.76 2.88 1.74
C LEU A 33 0.02 3.97 1.01
N THR A 34 1.36 3.91 1.09
CA THR A 34 2.25 4.92 0.49
C THR A 34 3.29 4.25 -0.41
N MET A 35 3.59 4.88 -1.54
CA MET A 35 4.70 4.52 -2.42
C MET A 35 5.58 5.73 -2.65
N ASP A 36 6.87 5.59 -2.34
CA ASP A 36 7.86 6.62 -2.63
C ASP A 36 8.28 6.56 -4.10
N VAL A 37 8.24 7.72 -4.76
CA VAL A 37 8.61 7.85 -6.18
C VAL A 37 9.76 8.82 -6.33
N LEU A 38 10.92 8.31 -6.76
CA LEU A 38 12.06 9.12 -7.17
C LEU A 38 11.86 9.57 -8.63
N THR A 39 11.59 10.85 -8.83
CA THR A 39 11.30 11.41 -10.16
C THR A 39 12.55 11.65 -11.02
N GLY A 40 13.75 11.71 -10.42
CA GLY A 40 15.01 11.97 -11.13
C GLY A 40 15.16 13.43 -11.61
N GLU A 41 16.32 13.77 -12.18
CA GLU A 41 16.69 15.15 -12.57
C GLU A 41 15.73 15.77 -13.60
N TYR A 42 15.20 14.95 -14.52
CA TYR A 42 14.30 15.38 -15.59
C TYR A 42 12.82 15.08 -15.32
N GLY A 43 12.50 14.67 -14.09
CA GLY A 43 11.16 14.26 -13.71
C GLY A 43 10.74 12.92 -14.30
N LEU A 44 9.51 12.53 -13.97
CA LEU A 44 8.95 11.24 -14.33
C LEU A 44 8.16 11.33 -15.63
N SER A 45 8.53 10.51 -16.63
CA SER A 45 7.74 10.43 -17.87
C SER A 45 6.33 9.90 -17.58
N GLN A 46 5.35 10.31 -18.39
CA GLN A 46 3.97 9.84 -18.26
C GLN A 46 3.86 8.30 -18.32
N ASN A 47 4.66 7.64 -19.16
CA ASN A 47 4.65 6.19 -19.28
C ASN A 47 5.16 5.52 -17.99
N TYR A 48 6.25 6.02 -17.41
CA TYR A 48 6.75 5.50 -16.14
C TYR A 48 5.81 5.78 -14.98
N PHE A 49 5.18 6.96 -14.94
CA PHE A 49 4.13 7.25 -13.95
C PHE A 49 2.98 6.25 -14.02
N ARG A 50 2.47 5.97 -15.22
CA ARG A 50 1.40 4.97 -15.40
C ARG A 50 1.82 3.57 -14.94
N LYS A 51 3.07 3.17 -15.19
CA LYS A 51 3.59 1.89 -14.70
C LYS A 51 3.66 1.84 -13.18
N LEU A 52 4.15 2.90 -12.53
CA LEU A 52 4.20 2.98 -11.07
C LEU A 52 2.81 2.99 -10.44
N LEU A 53 1.87 3.74 -11.04
CA LEU A 53 0.48 3.76 -10.61
C LEU A 53 -0.17 2.37 -10.72
N ASN A 54 0.06 1.64 -11.81
CA ASN A 54 -0.47 0.28 -11.94
C ASN A 54 0.11 -0.65 -10.87
N VAL A 55 1.43 -0.57 -10.61
CA VAL A 55 2.05 -1.32 -9.52
C VAL A 55 1.41 -0.97 -8.18
N PHE A 56 1.16 0.32 -7.91
CA PHE A 56 0.50 0.73 -6.67
C PHE A 56 -0.90 0.13 -6.56
N VAL A 57 -1.72 0.21 -7.61
CA VAL A 57 -3.08 -0.36 -7.64
C VAL A 57 -3.05 -1.87 -7.42
N ASP A 58 -2.15 -2.60 -8.09
CA ASP A 58 -2.03 -4.05 -7.94
C ASP A 58 -1.66 -4.43 -6.50
N LEU A 59 -0.76 -3.68 -5.87
CA LEU A 59 -0.33 -3.91 -4.48
C LEU A 59 -1.41 -3.52 -3.46
N SER A 60 -2.19 -2.47 -3.73
CA SER A 60 -3.34 -2.10 -2.92
C SER A 60 -4.42 -3.18 -2.96
N ALA A 61 -4.70 -3.76 -4.13
CA ALA A 61 -5.64 -4.87 -4.25
C ALA A 61 -5.16 -6.12 -3.50
N GLU A 62 -3.85 -6.43 -3.53
CA GLU A 62 -3.28 -7.52 -2.72
C GLU A 62 -3.41 -7.23 -1.21
N PHE A 63 -3.22 -5.98 -0.80
CA PHE A 63 -3.43 -5.57 0.59
C PHE A 63 -4.87 -5.78 1.03
N GLU A 64 -5.84 -5.30 0.25
CA GLU A 64 -7.28 -5.43 0.50
C GLU A 64 -7.71 -6.90 0.65
N ASP A 65 -7.20 -7.79 -0.20
CA ASP A 65 -7.46 -9.23 -0.11
C ASP A 65 -6.90 -9.83 1.20
N LYS A 66 -5.69 -9.43 1.61
CA LYS A 66 -5.05 -9.91 2.85
C LYS A 66 -5.76 -9.46 4.13
N VAL A 67 -6.30 -8.23 4.16
CA VAL A 67 -7.09 -7.76 5.32
C VAL A 67 -8.52 -8.28 5.31
N GLY A 68 -8.93 -9.04 4.28
CA GLY A 68 -10.28 -9.55 4.13
C GLY A 68 -11.30 -8.45 3.88
N TRP A 69 -10.89 -7.35 3.25
CA TRP A 69 -11.80 -6.27 2.88
C TRP A 69 -12.79 -6.79 1.85
N VAL A 70 -14.07 -6.85 2.21
CA VAL A 70 -15.16 -7.12 1.27
C VAL A 70 -15.80 -5.78 0.95
N SER A 71 -15.63 -5.28 -0.27
CA SER A 71 -16.35 -4.08 -0.70
C SER A 71 -17.84 -4.42 -0.80
N ASP A 72 -18.69 -3.76 0.00
CA ASP A 72 -20.15 -3.76 -0.18
C ASP A 72 -20.58 -2.98 -1.44
#